data_AF-A0A7C6NRX2-F1
#
_entry.id   AF-A0A7C6NRX2-F1
#
_cell.length_a   1.000
_cell.length_b   1.000
_cell.length_c   1.000
_cell.angle_alpha   90.00
_cell.angle_beta   90.00
_cell.angle_gamma   90.00
#
_symmetry.space_group_name_H-M   'P 1'
#
loop_
_entity.id
_entity.type
_entity.pdbx_description
1 polymer ?
#
loop_
_entity_poly.entity_id
_entity_poly.type
_entity_poly.pdbx_seq_one_letter_code
_entity_poly.pdbx_strand_id
1 'polypeptide(L)'
;MKRLIKKLKLIFILLLFLFGCSNSVSEKVQPYFLLSENTCSFPCWMEITPGETTASEAEEMLERLVHRYAQKGIEITYTKDFTTNTYGNKDYFYYVLTPGSEIFIGLYGDDPVYEIYIVFLNTPTVSEFVANYGVPNRVGVCYTGNFVQTHLIYEGLRVLTKSDIPVYDENTKTVAIENFYDNQVDAVFFNWWRPEVIYGFTFDWEDMAQTVVINLDEEDSNTNCYGEFIP
;
A
#
# COMPACT_ATOMS: atom_id res chain seq x y z
N MET A 1 -43.86 52.52 -0.25
CA MET A 1 -43.62 51.33 0.61
C MET A 1 -43.87 49.98 -0.07
N LYS A 2 -45.06 49.66 -0.61
CA LYS A 2 -45.34 48.33 -1.18
C LYS A 2 -44.40 47.86 -2.32
N ARG A 3 -43.90 48.78 -3.17
CA ARG A 3 -42.91 48.46 -4.23
C ARG A 3 -41.49 48.21 -3.68
N LEU A 4 -41.12 48.81 -2.55
CA LEU A 4 -39.81 48.63 -1.93
C LEU A 4 -39.70 47.23 -1.29
N ILE A 5 -40.77 46.78 -0.63
CA ILE A 5 -40.88 45.45 -0.01
C ILE A 5 -40.82 44.34 -1.06
N LYS A 6 -41.42 44.54 -2.26
CA LYS A 6 -41.31 43.58 -3.37
C LYS A 6 -39.88 43.46 -3.92
N LYS A 7 -39.13 44.56 -4.02
CA LYS A 7 -37.72 44.53 -4.44
C LYS A 7 -36.84 43.87 -3.38
N LEU A 8 -37.11 44.10 -2.09
CA LEU A 8 -36.39 43.48 -0.97
C LEU A 8 -36.58 41.96 -0.94
N LYS A 9 -37.80 41.45 -1.19
CA LYS A 9 -38.07 40.01 -1.28
C LYS A 9 -37.37 39.35 -2.46
N LEU A 10 -37.30 40.03 -3.60
CA LEU A 10 -36.59 39.51 -4.79
C LEU A 10 -35.08 39.38 -4.52
N ILE A 11 -34.49 40.38 -3.83
CA ILE A 11 -33.08 40.37 -3.45
C ILE A 11 -32.79 39.27 -2.40
N PHE A 12 -33.70 39.04 -1.45
CA PHE A 12 -33.54 37.98 -0.45
C PHE A 12 -33.62 36.57 -1.06
N ILE A 13 -34.50 36.37 -2.05
CA ILE A 13 -34.57 35.12 -2.82
C ILE A 13 -33.32 34.96 -3.69
N LEU A 14 -32.83 36.03 -4.32
CA LEU A 14 -31.59 35.98 -5.12
C LEU A 14 -30.35 35.69 -4.25
N LEU A 15 -30.31 36.19 -3.01
CA LEU A 15 -29.26 35.90 -2.03
C LEU A 15 -29.32 34.45 -1.54
N LEU A 16 -30.52 33.87 -1.38
CA LEU A 16 -30.68 32.45 -1.05
C LEU A 16 -30.14 31.51 -2.14
N PHE A 17 -30.15 31.95 -3.42
CA PHE A 17 -29.52 31.21 -4.52
C PHE A 17 -28.00 31.32 -4.58
N LEU A 18 -27.38 32.31 -3.91
CA LEU A 18 -25.92 32.42 -3.82
C LEU A 18 -25.32 31.62 -2.65
N PHE A 19 -26.15 31.16 -1.70
CA PHE A 19 -25.76 30.28 -0.60
C PHE A 19 -26.21 28.82 -0.78
N GLY A 20 -26.83 28.49 -1.91
CA GLY A 20 -27.17 27.12 -2.30
C GLY A 20 -26.03 26.51 -3.12
N CYS A 21 -25.34 25.52 -2.52
CA CYS A 21 -24.21 24.75 -3.05
C CYS A 21 -22.82 25.41 -2.95
N SER A 22 -22.30 25.50 -1.72
CA SER A 22 -20.86 25.27 -1.52
C SER A 22 -20.57 23.77 -1.71
N ASN A 23 -20.54 23.33 -2.98
CA ASN A 23 -19.87 22.08 -3.35
C ASN A 23 -18.35 22.31 -3.33
N SER A 24 -17.83 22.50 -2.13
CA SER A 24 -16.41 22.50 -1.81
C SER A 24 -16.39 21.99 -0.38
N VAL A 25 -16.49 20.69 -0.17
CA VAL A 25 -15.36 19.79 -0.31
C VAL A 25 -15.87 18.51 -0.96
N SER A 26 -15.65 18.35 -2.27
CA SER A 26 -15.22 17.02 -2.72
C SER A 26 -13.90 16.85 -2.02
N GLU A 27 -13.97 16.28 -0.81
CA GLU A 27 -12.88 15.49 -0.29
C GLU A 27 -12.71 14.51 -1.44
N LYS A 28 -11.69 14.75 -2.27
CA LYS A 28 -11.13 13.68 -3.07
C LYS A 28 -11.00 12.58 -2.05
N VAL A 29 -11.88 11.59 -2.12
CA VAL A 29 -11.75 10.37 -1.32
C VAL A 29 -10.34 9.95 -1.65
N GLN A 30 -9.43 10.21 -0.71
CA GLN A 30 -8.01 10.00 -0.93
C GLN A 30 -7.96 8.54 -1.35
N PRO A 31 -7.38 8.20 -2.51
CA PRO A 31 -7.35 6.82 -3.02
C PRO A 31 -6.49 5.86 -2.16
N TYR A 32 -6.30 6.25 -0.91
CA TYR A 32 -5.33 5.86 0.10
C TYR A 32 -6.01 5.88 1.48
N PHE A 33 -7.30 5.54 1.59
CA PHE A 33 -7.94 5.40 2.90
C PHE A 33 -7.21 4.33 3.74
N LEU A 34 -6.58 3.34 3.09
CA LEU A 34 -5.62 2.43 3.69
C LEU A 34 -4.49 3.15 4.44
N LEU A 35 -3.89 4.17 3.83
CA LEU A 35 -2.78 4.92 4.43
C LEU A 35 -3.24 5.81 5.59
N SER A 36 -4.48 6.33 5.51
CA SER A 36 -4.95 7.40 6.40
C SER A 36 -5.83 6.92 7.57
N GLU A 37 -6.46 5.76 7.47
CA GLU A 37 -7.19 5.14 8.59
C GLU A 37 -6.35 4.02 9.21
N ASN A 38 -5.32 4.41 9.95
CA ASN A 38 -4.52 3.45 10.70
C ASN A 38 -5.22 3.08 12.01
N THR A 39 -5.86 1.91 12.06
CA THR A 39 -6.60 1.44 13.25
C THR A 39 -5.77 0.52 14.15
N CYS A 40 -4.54 0.16 13.77
CA CYS A 40 -3.68 -0.74 14.55
C CYS A 40 -2.18 -0.59 14.21
N SER A 41 -1.29 -1.23 14.97
CA SER A 41 0.15 -1.22 14.68
C SER A 41 0.54 -2.42 13.79
N PHE A 42 1.58 -2.29 12.98
CA PHE A 42 2.08 -3.42 12.18
C PHE A 42 2.39 -4.65 13.05
N PRO A 43 2.12 -5.88 12.55
CA PRO A 43 1.65 -6.27 11.21
C PRO A 43 0.12 -6.35 11.05
N CYS A 44 -0.65 -5.48 11.71
CA CYS A 44 -2.09 -5.47 11.57
C CYS A 44 -2.58 -4.56 10.43
N TRP A 45 -3.64 -5.01 9.75
CA TRP A 45 -4.41 -4.21 8.80
C TRP A 45 -5.90 -4.24 9.18
N MET A 46 -6.49 -3.09 9.49
CA MET A 46 -7.93 -2.98 9.81
C MET A 46 -8.40 -3.97 10.89
N GLU A 47 -7.60 -4.15 11.95
CA GLU A 47 -7.81 -5.12 13.05
C GLU A 47 -7.58 -6.60 12.67
N ILE A 48 -7.21 -6.90 11.42
CA ILE A 48 -6.81 -8.24 10.97
C ILE A 48 -5.28 -8.37 11.11
N THR A 49 -4.86 -9.31 11.96
CA THR A 49 -3.45 -9.61 12.22
C THR A 49 -3.12 -11.02 11.72
N PRO A 50 -2.21 -11.18 10.76
CA PRO A 50 -1.73 -12.49 10.35
C PRO A 50 -1.18 -13.30 11.53
N GLY A 51 -1.66 -14.53 11.68
CA GLY A 51 -1.31 -15.48 12.73
C GLY A 51 -2.08 -15.35 14.04
N GLU A 52 -2.92 -14.33 14.16
CA GLU A 52 -3.79 -14.15 15.33
C GLU A 52 -5.27 -14.20 14.95
N THR A 53 -5.66 -13.51 13.87
CA THR A 53 -7.05 -13.43 13.44
C THR A 53 -7.48 -14.70 12.71
N THR A 54 -8.50 -15.39 13.22
CA THR A 54 -9.11 -16.56 12.57
C THR A 54 -9.87 -16.17 11.30
N ALA A 55 -10.13 -17.15 10.41
CA ALA A 55 -10.91 -16.91 9.20
C ALA A 55 -12.31 -16.33 9.51
N SER A 56 -12.99 -16.80 10.56
CA SER A 56 -14.29 -16.27 10.97
C SER A 56 -14.22 -14.85 11.50
N GLU A 57 -13.20 -14.52 12.31
CA GLU A 57 -13.01 -13.16 12.81
C GLU A 57 -12.69 -12.18 11.67
N ALA A 58 -11.86 -12.61 10.71
CA ALA A 58 -11.56 -11.81 9.53
C ALA A 58 -12.83 -11.52 8.71
N GLU A 59 -13.72 -12.50 8.55
CA GLU A 59 -15.00 -12.29 7.85
C GLU A 59 -15.89 -11.27 8.59
N GLU A 60 -16.04 -11.40 9.90
CA GLU A 60 -16.79 -10.42 10.72
C GLU A 60 -16.16 -9.02 10.66
N MET A 61 -14.83 -8.91 10.63
CA MET A 61 -14.11 -7.65 10.45
C MET A 61 -14.38 -7.04 9.06
N LEU A 62 -14.37 -7.84 8.00
CA LEU A 62 -14.69 -7.40 6.65
C LEU A 62 -16.14 -6.95 6.51
N GLU A 63 -17.11 -7.66 7.09
CA GLU A 63 -18.52 -7.24 7.11
C GLU A 63 -18.69 -5.88 7.80
N ARG A 64 -18.05 -5.70 8.96
CA ARG A 64 -18.04 -4.43 9.70
C ARG A 64 -17.37 -3.32 8.89
N LEU A 65 -16.29 -3.63 8.17
CA LEU A 65 -15.60 -2.71 7.27
C LEU A 65 -16.54 -2.23 6.17
N VAL A 66 -17.16 -3.15 5.43
CA VAL A 66 -18.12 -2.85 4.36
C VAL A 66 -19.25 -1.95 4.89
N HIS A 67 -19.85 -2.30 6.02
CA HIS A 67 -20.93 -1.51 6.59
C HIS A 67 -20.47 -0.09 7.00
N ARG A 68 -19.34 0.01 7.69
CA ARG A 68 -18.76 1.29 8.15
C ARG A 68 -18.46 2.22 6.98
N TYR A 69 -17.90 1.70 5.90
CA TYR A 69 -17.52 2.51 4.74
C TYR A 69 -18.70 2.83 3.83
N ALA A 70 -19.70 1.95 3.73
CA ALA A 70 -20.96 2.28 3.06
C ALA A 70 -21.65 3.50 3.69
N GLN A 71 -21.60 3.65 5.03
CA GLN A 71 -22.11 4.84 5.72
C GLN A 71 -21.35 6.13 5.37
N LYS A 72 -20.08 6.01 4.96
CA LYS A 72 -19.24 7.12 4.47
C LYS A 72 -19.40 7.37 2.96
N GLY A 73 -20.25 6.62 2.27
CA GLY A 73 -20.43 6.72 0.81
C GLY A 73 -19.28 6.09 0.02
N ILE A 74 -18.51 5.19 0.64
CA ILE A 74 -17.39 4.48 0.03
C ILE A 74 -17.79 3.02 -0.21
N GLU A 75 -17.65 2.56 -1.44
CA GLU A 75 -17.94 1.17 -1.81
C GLU A 75 -16.71 0.29 -1.56
N ILE A 76 -16.87 -0.71 -0.69
CA ILE A 76 -15.93 -1.80 -0.48
C ILE A 76 -16.70 -3.08 -0.72
N THR A 77 -16.10 -4.02 -1.46
CA THR A 77 -16.66 -5.35 -1.66
C THR A 77 -15.64 -6.39 -1.26
N TYR A 78 -16.11 -7.55 -0.83
CA TYR A 78 -15.22 -8.70 -0.67
C TYR A 78 -15.92 -9.98 -1.13
N THR A 79 -15.11 -10.93 -1.59
CA THR A 79 -15.55 -12.27 -1.97
C THR A 79 -14.58 -13.29 -1.41
N LYS A 80 -15.09 -14.42 -0.92
CA LYS A 80 -14.28 -15.58 -0.56
C LYS A 80 -14.11 -16.45 -1.79
N ASP A 81 -12.86 -16.75 -2.16
CA ASP A 81 -12.53 -17.61 -3.30
C ASP A 81 -11.37 -18.54 -2.96
N PHE A 82 -10.93 -19.36 -3.91
CA PHE A 82 -9.77 -20.23 -3.77
C PHE A 82 -8.94 -20.28 -5.05
N THR A 83 -7.63 -20.42 -4.88
CA THR A 83 -6.71 -20.81 -5.94
C THR A 83 -6.30 -22.27 -5.76
N THR A 84 -5.77 -22.89 -6.80
CA THR A 84 -5.20 -24.24 -6.73
C THR A 84 -3.69 -24.13 -6.88
N ASN A 85 -2.94 -24.56 -5.86
CA ASN A 85 -1.48 -24.52 -5.93
C ASN A 85 -0.92 -25.63 -6.84
N THR A 86 0.40 -25.62 -7.03
CA THR A 86 1.13 -26.56 -7.88
C THR A 86 0.97 -28.03 -7.46
N TYR A 87 0.52 -28.29 -6.23
CA TYR A 87 0.24 -29.63 -5.70
C TYR A 87 -1.24 -30.04 -5.82
N GLY A 88 -2.10 -29.19 -6.37
CA GLY A 88 -3.53 -29.47 -6.51
C GLY A 88 -4.36 -29.16 -5.27
N ASN A 89 -3.77 -28.59 -4.21
CA ASN A 89 -4.50 -28.19 -3.01
C ASN A 89 -5.17 -26.84 -3.22
N LYS A 90 -6.31 -26.64 -2.55
CA LYS A 90 -7.04 -25.37 -2.57
C LYS A 90 -6.50 -24.45 -1.48
N ASP A 91 -6.02 -23.29 -1.89
CA ASP A 91 -5.64 -22.21 -1.00
C ASP A 91 -6.75 -21.15 -1.03
N TYR A 92 -7.39 -20.93 0.11
CA TYR A 92 -8.54 -20.04 0.21
C TYR A 92 -8.09 -18.61 0.52
N PHE A 93 -8.85 -17.64 0.04
CA PHE A 93 -8.59 -16.22 0.33
C PHE A 93 -9.87 -15.38 0.33
N TYR A 94 -9.83 -14.27 1.05
CA TYR A 94 -10.75 -13.16 0.80
C TYR A 94 -10.08 -12.21 -0.20
N TYR A 95 -10.78 -11.91 -1.29
CA TYR A 95 -10.46 -10.82 -2.21
C TYR A 95 -11.30 -9.61 -1.81
N VAL A 96 -10.65 -8.52 -1.45
CA VAL A 96 -11.31 -7.27 -1.04
C VAL A 96 -10.95 -6.20 -2.06
N LEU A 97 -11.98 -5.61 -2.67
CA LEU A 97 -11.83 -4.50 -3.59
C LEU A 97 -12.20 -3.21 -2.88
N THR A 98 -11.32 -2.23 -3.00
CA THR A 98 -11.45 -0.93 -2.34
C THR A 98 -11.03 0.18 -3.31
N PRO A 99 -11.43 1.45 -3.09
CA PRO A 99 -11.00 2.53 -3.97
C PRO A 99 -9.48 2.71 -3.95
N GLY A 100 -8.82 2.36 -5.06
CA GLY A 100 -7.38 2.51 -5.25
C GLY A 100 -6.55 1.30 -4.82
N SER A 101 -7.15 0.20 -4.38
CA SER A 101 -6.39 -0.99 -3.97
C SER A 101 -7.20 -2.29 -4.04
N GLU A 102 -6.47 -3.37 -4.31
CA GLU A 102 -6.93 -4.76 -4.24
C GLU A 102 -6.21 -5.46 -3.11
N ILE A 103 -6.93 -6.26 -2.32
CA ILE A 103 -6.38 -6.87 -1.12
C ILE A 103 -6.72 -8.36 -1.13
N PHE A 104 -5.71 -9.18 -0.87
CA PHE A 104 -5.81 -10.62 -0.78
C PHE A 104 -5.48 -11.02 0.66
N ILE A 105 -6.41 -11.69 1.33
CA ILE A 105 -6.23 -12.17 2.70
C ILE A 105 -6.20 -13.69 2.64
N GLY A 106 -5.02 -14.28 2.81
CA GLY A 106 -4.79 -15.71 2.69
C GLY A 106 -5.27 -16.48 3.93
N LEU A 107 -5.96 -17.60 3.70
CA LEU A 107 -6.52 -18.48 4.72
C LEU A 107 -5.96 -19.90 4.60
N TYR A 108 -5.63 -20.52 5.74
CA TYR A 108 -5.35 -21.96 5.83
C TYR A 108 -6.57 -22.70 6.40
N GLY A 109 -7.62 -22.89 5.59
CA GLY A 109 -8.83 -23.57 6.08
C GLY A 109 -9.48 -22.83 7.27
N ASP A 110 -9.54 -23.47 8.44
CA ASP A 110 -10.05 -22.89 9.69
C ASP A 110 -8.93 -22.23 10.54
N ASP A 111 -7.68 -22.30 10.10
CA ASP A 111 -6.53 -21.68 10.79
C ASP A 111 -6.56 -20.14 10.65
N PRO A 112 -5.76 -19.42 11.45
CA PRO A 112 -5.59 -17.98 11.32
C PRO A 112 -5.18 -17.54 9.91
N VAL A 113 -5.54 -16.30 9.58
CA VAL A 113 -5.04 -15.57 8.41
C VAL A 113 -3.51 -15.69 8.39
N TYR A 114 -2.92 -16.13 7.28
CA TYR A 114 -1.46 -16.29 7.23
C TYR A 114 -0.76 -15.12 6.55
N GLU A 115 -1.44 -14.46 5.63
CA GLU A 115 -0.94 -13.29 4.91
C GLU A 115 -2.04 -12.30 4.56
N ILE A 116 -1.65 -11.04 4.43
CA ILE A 116 -2.44 -9.99 3.79
C ILE A 116 -1.54 -9.35 2.74
N TYR A 117 -1.96 -9.40 1.49
CA TYR A 117 -1.27 -8.78 0.36
C TYR A 117 -2.13 -7.67 -0.21
N ILE A 118 -1.64 -6.44 -0.16
CA ILE A 118 -2.32 -5.25 -0.68
C ILE A 118 -1.57 -4.77 -1.92
N VAL A 119 -2.28 -4.67 -3.05
CA VAL A 119 -1.81 -4.07 -4.29
C VAL A 119 -2.44 -2.69 -4.44
N PHE A 120 -1.63 -1.66 -4.66
CA PHE A 120 -2.12 -0.32 -4.94
C PHE A 120 -2.40 -0.17 -6.45
N LEU A 121 -3.67 0.08 -6.79
CA LEU A 121 -4.09 0.43 -8.15
C LEU A 121 -3.77 1.90 -8.48
N ASN A 122 -3.81 2.75 -7.46
CA ASN A 122 -3.27 4.10 -7.49
C ASN A 122 -2.06 4.09 -6.57
N THR A 123 -0.84 4.06 -7.10
CA THR A 123 0.37 3.89 -6.30
C THR A 123 0.68 5.19 -5.53
N PRO A 124 0.94 5.16 -4.22
CA PRO A 124 1.48 6.32 -3.51
C PRO A 124 2.99 6.41 -3.75
N THR A 125 3.55 7.59 -3.58
CA THR A 125 5.01 7.74 -3.48
C THR A 125 5.54 7.14 -2.17
N VAL A 126 6.82 6.79 -2.12
CA VAL A 126 7.52 6.40 -0.89
C VAL A 126 7.40 7.52 0.16
N SER A 127 7.52 8.78 -0.25
CA SER A 127 7.34 9.94 0.64
C SER A 127 5.94 9.98 1.27
N GLU A 128 4.88 9.79 0.48
CA GLU A 128 3.50 9.77 0.99
C GLU A 128 3.27 8.57 1.91
N PHE A 129 3.81 7.41 1.56
CA PHE A 129 3.68 6.20 2.37
C PHE A 129 4.33 6.37 3.75
N VAL A 130 5.57 6.85 3.79
CA VAL A 130 6.34 7.07 5.02
C VAL A 130 5.74 8.19 5.87
N ALA A 131 5.17 9.22 5.26
CA ALA A 131 4.47 10.27 6.00
C ALA A 131 3.26 9.74 6.79
N ASN A 132 2.63 8.66 6.31
CA ASN A 132 1.45 8.05 6.96
C ASN A 132 1.82 6.92 7.92
N TYR A 133 2.77 6.05 7.56
CA TYR A 133 3.10 4.86 8.33
C TYR A 133 4.39 4.96 9.15
N GLY A 134 5.11 6.07 9.04
CA GLY A 134 6.42 6.24 9.67
C GLY A 134 7.55 5.71 8.79
N VAL A 135 8.78 5.99 9.23
CA VAL A 135 10.00 5.55 8.54
C VAL A 135 10.26 4.06 8.81
N PRO A 136 10.73 3.28 7.83
CA PRO A 136 11.16 1.91 8.07
C PRO A 136 12.48 1.88 8.85
N ASN A 137 12.82 0.72 9.41
CA ASN A 137 14.12 0.53 10.07
C ASN A 137 15.25 0.50 9.04
N ARG A 138 15.03 -0.25 7.96
CA ARG A 138 15.99 -0.50 6.90
C ARG A 138 15.29 -0.62 5.55
N VAL A 139 16.06 -0.46 4.49
CA VAL A 139 15.63 -0.73 3.12
C VAL A 139 16.49 -1.87 2.58
N GLY A 140 15.83 -2.84 1.97
CA GLY A 140 16.47 -3.91 1.23
C GLY A 140 16.37 -3.67 -0.26
N VAL A 141 17.38 -4.05 -1.03
CA VAL A 141 17.35 -3.94 -2.49
C VAL A 141 17.51 -5.32 -3.11
N CYS A 142 16.59 -5.64 -4.01
CA CYS A 142 16.66 -6.82 -4.86
C CYS A 142 16.89 -6.44 -6.31
N TYR A 143 17.78 -7.21 -6.95
CA TYR A 143 17.99 -7.17 -8.38
C TYR A 143 17.16 -8.28 -9.05
N THR A 144 16.71 -8.01 -10.27
CA THR A 144 16.05 -8.99 -11.12
C THR A 144 16.38 -8.75 -12.58
N GLY A 145 17.42 -9.42 -13.08
CA GLY A 145 17.89 -9.32 -14.46
C GLY A 145 18.27 -7.89 -14.84
N ASN A 146 17.30 -7.10 -15.31
CA ASN A 146 17.51 -5.74 -15.80
C ASN A 146 16.82 -4.67 -14.92
N PHE A 147 16.27 -5.06 -13.77
CA PHE A 147 15.53 -4.18 -12.87
C PHE A 147 16.06 -4.23 -11.46
N VAL A 148 15.84 -3.13 -10.74
CA VAL A 148 16.02 -3.03 -9.29
C VAL A 148 14.69 -2.79 -8.62
N GLN A 149 14.45 -3.48 -7.51
CA GLN A 149 13.31 -3.25 -6.65
C GLN A 149 13.79 -2.98 -5.24
N THR A 150 13.29 -1.89 -4.65
CA THR A 150 13.55 -1.57 -3.26
C THR A 150 12.40 -2.04 -2.39
N HIS A 151 12.74 -2.45 -1.18
CA HIS A 151 11.79 -2.95 -0.19
C HIS A 151 11.94 -2.13 1.08
N LEU A 152 10.87 -1.46 1.51
CA LEU A 152 10.86 -0.82 2.84
C LEU A 152 10.53 -1.89 3.88
N ILE A 153 11.42 -2.07 4.86
CA ILE A 153 11.34 -3.18 5.80
C ILE A 153 10.97 -2.65 7.18
N TYR A 154 9.75 -2.99 7.60
CA TYR A 154 9.24 -2.77 8.94
C TYR A 154 9.25 -4.10 9.71
N GLU A 155 9.05 -4.02 11.01
CA GLU A 155 8.73 -5.19 11.83
C GLU A 155 7.36 -5.73 11.42
N GLY A 156 7.30 -7.00 11.01
CA GLY A 156 6.06 -7.65 10.56
C GLY A 156 5.54 -7.22 9.17
N LEU A 157 5.83 -6.00 8.70
CA LEU A 157 5.44 -5.52 7.35
C LEU A 157 6.59 -5.37 6.32
N ARG A 158 6.36 -5.75 5.07
CA ARG A 158 7.24 -5.43 3.93
C ARG A 158 6.49 -4.63 2.89
N VAL A 159 7.11 -3.58 2.38
CA VAL A 159 6.55 -2.74 1.32
C VAL A 159 7.42 -2.88 0.09
N LEU A 160 6.80 -3.13 -1.06
CA LEU A 160 7.46 -3.24 -2.35
C LEU A 160 7.30 -1.93 -3.10
N THR A 161 8.41 -1.35 -3.52
CA THR A 161 8.37 -0.25 -4.48
C THR A 161 8.26 -0.78 -5.89
N LYS A 162 7.94 0.12 -6.80
CA LYS A 162 8.01 -0.15 -8.22
C LYS A 162 9.40 -0.60 -8.63
N SER A 163 9.44 -1.54 -9.57
CA SER A 163 10.66 -1.95 -10.23
C SER A 163 11.13 -0.85 -11.17
N ASP A 164 12.38 -0.43 -11.00
CA ASP A 164 13.00 0.60 -11.84
C ASP A 164 14.07 0.00 -12.74
N ILE A 165 14.22 0.59 -13.93
CA ILE A 165 15.37 0.33 -14.78
C ILE A 165 16.54 1.14 -14.19
N PRO A 166 17.61 0.49 -13.72
CA PRO A 166 18.70 1.18 -13.07
C PRO A 166 19.52 2.03 -14.06
N VAL A 167 20.12 3.11 -13.56
CA VAL A 167 21.21 3.78 -14.27
C VAL A 167 22.51 3.07 -13.91
N TYR A 168 23.13 2.41 -14.89
CA TYR A 168 24.36 1.64 -14.72
C TYR A 168 25.58 2.41 -15.21
N ASP A 169 26.60 2.54 -14.36
CA ASP A 169 27.93 3.05 -14.73
C ASP A 169 28.92 1.88 -14.88
N GLU A 170 29.37 1.66 -16.11
CA GLU A 170 30.28 0.57 -16.45
C GLU A 170 31.68 0.71 -15.83
N ASN A 171 32.16 1.94 -15.62
CA ASN A 171 33.51 2.20 -15.11
C ASN A 171 33.63 1.90 -13.62
N THR A 172 32.59 2.27 -12.86
CA THR A 172 32.53 2.06 -11.41
C THR A 172 31.78 0.79 -11.03
N LYS A 173 31.12 0.13 -11.98
CA LYS A 173 30.25 -1.04 -11.75
C LYS A 173 29.13 -0.73 -10.74
N THR A 174 28.63 0.49 -10.75
CA THR A 174 27.58 0.95 -9.83
C THR A 174 26.24 1.10 -10.51
N VAL A 175 25.18 0.83 -9.74
CA VAL A 175 23.78 1.10 -10.10
C VAL A 175 23.26 2.24 -9.23
N ALA A 176 22.58 3.21 -9.84
CA ALA A 176 21.91 4.29 -9.12
C ALA A 176 20.38 4.22 -9.30
N ILE A 177 19.65 4.48 -8.20
CA ILE A 177 18.21 4.72 -8.16
C ILE A 177 18.01 6.20 -7.82
N GLU A 178 17.60 7.00 -8.81
CA GLU A 178 17.36 8.43 -8.64
C GLU A 178 15.96 8.71 -8.08
N ASN A 179 15.83 9.78 -7.31
CA ASN A 179 14.56 10.26 -6.75
C ASN A 179 13.81 9.18 -5.95
N PHE A 180 14.52 8.47 -5.09
CA PHE A 180 13.98 7.36 -4.32
C PHE A 180 12.67 7.69 -3.57
N TYR A 181 12.56 8.88 -2.99
CA TYR A 181 11.36 9.32 -2.28
C TYR A 181 10.14 9.54 -3.19
N ASP A 182 10.36 9.82 -4.47
CA ASP A 182 9.31 9.98 -5.48
C ASP A 182 8.95 8.65 -6.14
N ASN A 183 9.72 7.58 -5.84
CA ASN A 183 9.41 6.25 -6.33
C ASN A 183 8.04 5.78 -5.82
N GLN A 184 7.39 4.94 -6.59
CA GLN A 184 6.05 4.45 -6.31
C GLN A 184 6.09 3.23 -5.40
N VAL A 185 5.11 3.11 -4.52
CA VAL A 185 4.85 1.91 -3.73
C VAL A 185 3.79 1.10 -4.48
N ASP A 186 4.17 -0.10 -4.93
CA ASP A 186 3.27 -0.96 -5.69
C ASP A 186 2.43 -1.83 -4.76
N ALA A 187 3.03 -2.33 -3.68
CA ALA A 187 2.35 -3.29 -2.84
C ALA A 187 2.89 -3.39 -1.41
N VAL A 188 2.10 -4.00 -0.55
CA VAL A 188 2.35 -4.16 0.89
C VAL A 188 2.01 -5.59 1.31
N PHE A 189 2.90 -6.22 2.07
CA PHE A 189 2.77 -7.60 2.53
C PHE A 189 2.86 -7.67 4.04
N PHE A 190 1.78 -8.13 4.67
CA PHE A 190 1.73 -8.53 6.06
C PHE A 190 1.78 -10.05 6.10
N ASN A 191 2.69 -10.63 6.88
CA ASN A 191 2.86 -12.08 6.96
C ASN A 191 3.04 -12.51 8.40
N TRP A 192 2.40 -13.62 8.79
CA TRP A 192 2.70 -14.32 10.05
C TRP A 192 4.17 -14.71 10.07
N TRP A 193 4.58 -15.51 9.08
CA TRP A 193 5.87 -16.18 9.07
C TRP A 193 6.74 -15.61 7.96
N ARG A 194 7.92 -15.10 8.32
CA ARG A 194 8.89 -14.62 7.35
C ARG A 194 9.98 -15.68 7.18
N PRO A 195 10.18 -16.25 5.97
CA PRO A 195 11.55 -16.50 5.57
C PRO A 195 12.28 -15.16 5.57
N GLU A 196 13.43 -15.11 6.25
CA GLU A 196 14.32 -13.96 6.18
C GLU A 196 14.74 -13.82 4.71
N VAL A 197 14.21 -12.81 4.02
CA VAL A 197 14.65 -12.55 2.65
C VAL A 197 15.96 -11.82 2.77
N ILE A 198 17.00 -12.52 2.33
CA ILE A 198 18.35 -11.97 2.21
C ILE A 198 18.34 -11.12 0.96
N TYR A 199 18.51 -9.82 1.13
CA TYR A 199 18.59 -8.88 0.01
C TYR A 199 20.02 -8.87 -0.53
N GLY A 200 20.20 -8.48 -1.79
CA GLY A 200 21.55 -8.28 -2.33
C GLY A 200 22.27 -7.18 -1.56
N PHE A 201 21.51 -6.17 -1.12
CA PHE A 201 22.01 -5.05 -0.32
C PHE A 201 20.96 -4.63 0.71
N THR A 202 21.43 -4.16 1.87
CA THR A 202 20.58 -3.53 2.88
C THR A 202 21.27 -2.31 3.45
N PHE A 203 20.51 -1.25 3.71
CA PHE A 203 20.99 -0.03 4.37
C PHE A 203 19.97 0.47 5.39
N ASP A 204 20.46 1.15 6.41
CA ASP A 204 19.61 1.83 7.38
C ASP A 204 18.91 3.01 6.71
N TRP A 205 17.68 3.30 7.13
CA TRP A 205 16.90 4.38 6.52
C TRP A 205 17.58 5.75 6.65
N GLU A 206 18.28 5.99 7.76
CA GLU A 206 18.97 7.27 8.03
C GLU A 206 20.15 7.54 7.09
N ASP A 207 20.74 6.49 6.52
CA ASP A 207 21.86 6.60 5.59
C ASP A 207 21.39 6.83 4.13
N MET A 208 20.07 6.86 3.90
CA MET A 208 19.53 7.09 2.57
C MET A 208 19.70 8.55 2.13
N ALA A 209 20.33 8.73 0.98
CA ALA A 209 20.21 9.95 0.19
C ALA A 209 18.99 9.89 -0.76
N GLN A 210 18.66 11.02 -1.40
CA GLN A 210 17.65 11.05 -2.48
C GLN A 210 18.00 10.10 -3.64
N THR A 211 19.27 9.74 -3.78
CA THR A 211 19.77 8.75 -4.73
C THR A 211 20.40 7.59 -3.97
N VAL A 212 20.01 6.36 -4.31
CA VAL A 212 20.65 5.14 -3.79
C VAL A 212 21.70 4.68 -4.78
N VAL A 213 22.96 4.54 -4.35
CA VAL A 213 24.05 4.04 -5.20
C VAL A 213 24.53 2.70 -4.64
N ILE A 214 24.65 1.72 -5.52
CA ILE A 214 24.91 0.33 -5.16
C ILE A 214 26.09 -0.18 -5.96
N ASN A 215 27.11 -0.69 -5.27
CA ASN A 215 28.30 -1.28 -5.87
C ASN A 215 28.08 -2.78 -6.08
N LEU A 216 28.02 -3.24 -7.34
CA LEU A 216 27.72 -4.64 -7.65
C LEU A 216 28.84 -5.61 -7.22
N ASP A 217 30.05 -5.12 -6.97
CA ASP A 217 31.16 -5.95 -6.48
C ASP A 217 30.99 -6.35 -4.99
N GLU A 218 30.08 -5.71 -4.27
CA GLU A 218 29.82 -5.91 -2.83
C GLU A 218 28.51 -6.68 -2.55
N GLU A 219 27.90 -7.28 -3.57
CA GLU A 219 26.64 -8.03 -3.45
C GLU A 219 26.79 -9.29 -2.56
N ASP A 220 25.78 -9.56 -1.73
CA ASP A 220 25.70 -10.83 -1.00
C ASP A 220 25.33 -11.98 -1.94
N SER A 221 26.28 -12.91 -2.15
CA SER A 221 26.08 -14.12 -2.96
C SER A 221 24.98 -15.08 -2.46
N ASN A 222 24.52 -14.92 -1.21
CA ASN A 222 23.45 -15.75 -0.62
C ASN A 222 22.08 -15.06 -0.65
N THR A 223 21.90 -14.04 -1.49
CA THR A 223 20.63 -13.36 -1.64
C THR A 223 19.51 -14.27 -2.15
N ASN A 224 18.29 -14.02 -1.67
CA ASN A 224 17.05 -14.61 -2.16
C ASN A 224 16.39 -13.75 -3.27
N CYS A 225 17.10 -12.76 -3.81
CA CYS A 225 16.64 -11.94 -4.94
C CYS A 225 16.72 -12.72 -6.27
N TYR A 226 15.96 -12.29 -7.27
CA TYR A 226 15.79 -13.06 -8.51
C TYR A 226 16.91 -12.81 -9.53
N GLY A 227 18.08 -13.42 -9.30
CA GLY A 227 19.12 -13.64 -10.31
C GLY A 227 20.05 -12.47 -10.61
N GLU A 228 21.17 -12.80 -11.27
CA GLU A 228 22.26 -11.86 -11.60
C GLU A 228 21.77 -10.66 -12.43
N PHE A 229 22.33 -9.48 -12.15
CA PHE A 229 22.10 -8.30 -12.96
C PHE A 229 22.84 -8.42 -14.31
N ILE A 230 22.11 -8.25 -15.41
CA ILE A 230 22.66 -8.27 -16.77
C ILE A 230 22.42 -6.88 -17.39
N PRO A 231 23.45 -6.03 -17.53
CA PRO A 231 23.30 -4.70 -18.12
C PRO A 231 22.89 -4.72 -19.59
#